data_AF-A0A7C5FX59-F1
#
_entry.id   AF-A0A7C5FX59-F1
#
_cell.length_a   1.000
_cell.length_b   1.000
_cell.length_c   1.000
_cell.angle_alpha   90.00
_cell.angle_beta   90.00
_cell.angle_gamma   90.00
#
_symmetry.space_group_name_H-M   'P 1'
#
loop_
_entity.id
_entity.type
_entity.pdbx_description
1 polymer ?
#
loop_
_entity_poly.entity_id
_entity_poly.type
_entity_poly.pdbx_seq_one_letter_code
_entity_poly.pdbx_strand_id
1 'polypeptide(L)'
;MSNPPKKTGPSTPEGKLKCSLNALKHGFTARSIQALRKIDQDHGVPFEDVLARLNAHYKPRDPVEEELVVRIARCLWRLSLSASMESRLLYKNRVTTRPGTSYEKILRYERLVDIHLHRAIDSLERKRSQTNQNAQNSLGPSSD
;
A
#
# COMPACT_ATOMS: atom_id res chain seq x y z
N MET A 1 13.58 -19.62 37.91
CA MET A 1 12.35 -18.81 37.67
C MET A 1 12.38 -18.34 36.22
N SER A 2 11.50 -18.86 35.36
CA SER A 2 11.42 -18.46 33.94
C SER A 2 10.56 -17.20 33.81
N ASN A 3 11.10 -16.15 33.19
CA ASN A 3 10.31 -15.00 32.77
C ASN A 3 9.58 -15.34 31.45
N PRO A 4 8.29 -14.97 31.30
CA PRO A 4 7.55 -15.23 30.06
C PRO A 4 8.09 -14.37 28.90
N PRO A 5 8.02 -14.86 27.64
CA PRO A 5 8.51 -14.11 26.49
C PRO A 5 7.69 -12.84 26.30
N LYS A 6 8.33 -11.68 26.46
CA LYS A 6 7.74 -10.38 26.11
C LYS A 6 7.36 -10.42 24.63
N LYS A 7 6.07 -10.30 24.33
CA LYS A 7 5.58 -10.07 22.97
C LYS A 7 6.14 -8.73 22.47
N THR A 8 7.24 -8.79 21.73
CA THR A 8 7.94 -7.63 21.14
C THR A 8 7.29 -7.22 19.80
N GLY A 9 5.96 -7.03 19.82
CA GLY A 9 5.19 -6.55 18.68
C GLY A 9 4.17 -5.50 19.10
N PRO A 10 3.93 -4.45 18.29
CA PRO A 10 2.99 -3.40 18.66
C PRO A 10 1.57 -3.95 18.73
N SER A 11 0.91 -3.65 19.85
CA SER A 11 -0.42 -4.20 20.18
C SER A 11 -1.57 -3.27 19.82
N THR A 12 -1.28 -2.00 19.51
CA THR A 12 -2.30 -1.00 19.13
C THR A 12 -2.46 -0.89 17.62
N PRO A 13 -3.64 -0.48 17.10
CA PRO A 13 -3.85 -0.21 15.67
C PRO A 13 -2.86 0.81 15.11
N GLU A 14 -2.58 1.92 15.82
CA GLU A 14 -1.57 2.89 15.37
C GLU A 14 -0.16 2.30 15.41
N GLY A 15 0.13 1.44 16.39
CA GLY A 15 1.39 0.75 16.52
C GLY A 15 1.62 -0.25 15.39
N LYS A 16 0.58 -1.01 15.00
CA LYS A 16 0.59 -1.92 13.85
C LYS A 16 0.72 -1.14 12.55
N LEU A 17 0.02 -0.02 12.40
CA LEU A 17 0.15 0.86 11.23
C LEU A 17 1.59 1.39 11.12
N LYS A 18 2.17 1.87 12.22
CA LYS A 18 3.58 2.32 12.28
C LYS A 18 4.56 1.19 11.99
N CYS A 19 4.35 -0.02 12.53
CA CYS A 19 5.22 -1.17 12.26
C CYS A 19 5.08 -1.67 10.82
N SER A 20 3.88 -1.64 10.27
CA SER A 20 3.58 -1.99 8.88
C SER A 20 4.24 -0.97 7.94
N LEU A 21 4.16 0.33 8.26
CA LEU A 21 4.93 1.38 7.60
C LEU A 21 6.45 1.16 7.74
N ASN A 22 6.94 0.67 8.89
CA ASN A 22 8.36 0.35 9.08
C ASN A 22 8.81 -0.89 8.29
N ALA A 23 8.02 -1.97 8.24
CA ALA A 23 8.29 -3.13 7.39
C ALA A 23 8.31 -2.74 5.90
N LEU A 24 7.44 -1.80 5.51
CA LEU A 24 7.41 -1.20 4.18
C LEU A 24 8.57 -0.22 3.92
N LYS A 25 9.15 0.41 4.96
CA LYS A 25 10.41 1.18 4.90
C LYS A 25 11.60 0.27 4.61
N HIS A 26 11.60 -0.95 5.15
CA HIS A 26 12.70 -1.90 4.95
C HIS A 26 12.67 -2.61 3.59
N GLY A 27 11.49 -2.76 2.98
CA GLY A 27 11.33 -3.53 1.74
C GLY A 27 11.78 -2.85 0.44
N PHE A 28 12.05 -1.54 0.42
CA PHE A 28 12.43 -0.85 -0.82
C PHE A 28 13.59 0.16 -0.75
N THR A 29 14.09 0.50 0.44
CA THR A 29 15.28 1.35 0.58
C THR A 29 16.02 1.04 1.89
N ALA A 30 16.96 0.09 1.86
CA ALA A 30 17.97 0.00 2.91
C ALA A 30 19.00 1.15 2.78
N ARG A 31 18.53 2.41 2.80
CA ARG A 31 19.31 3.62 3.09
C ARG A 31 18.38 4.65 3.70
N SER A 32 18.13 4.47 5.00
CA SER A 32 17.65 5.49 5.94
C SER A 32 16.21 6.00 5.79
N ILE A 33 15.50 6.00 6.92
CA ILE A 33 14.22 6.70 7.17
C ILE A 33 14.29 8.18 6.71
N GLN A 34 15.47 8.79 6.72
CA GLN A 34 15.69 10.17 6.28
C GLN A 34 15.55 10.32 4.75
N ALA A 35 15.95 9.33 3.96
CA ALA A 35 15.76 9.37 2.51
C ALA A 35 14.28 9.29 2.15
N LEU A 36 13.51 8.46 2.86
CA LEU A 36 12.07 8.35 2.65
C LEU A 36 11.33 9.62 3.08
N ARG A 37 11.70 10.22 4.23
CA ARG A 37 11.14 11.52 4.66
C ARG A 37 11.47 12.65 3.69
N LYS A 38 12.67 12.64 3.10
CA LYS A 38 13.07 13.63 2.09
C LYS A 38 12.29 13.43 0.78
N ILE A 39 12.09 12.19 0.36
CA ILE A 39 11.27 11.84 -0.80
C ILE A 39 9.81 12.25 -0.57
N ASP A 40 9.26 12.01 0.61
CA ASP A 40 7.90 12.41 0.99
C ASP A 40 7.72 13.94 0.96
N GLN A 41 8.70 14.70 1.48
CA GLN A 41 8.74 16.16 1.38
C GLN A 41 8.82 16.68 -0.06
N ASP A 42 9.54 15.97 -0.94
CA ASP A 42 9.75 16.37 -2.33
C ASP A 42 8.64 15.89 -3.29
N HIS A 43 7.80 14.92 -2.90
CA HIS A 43 6.81 14.27 -3.77
C HIS A 43 5.50 15.04 -3.89
N GLY A 44 5.21 15.95 -2.96
CA GLY A 44 4.04 16.85 -3.04
C GLY A 44 2.67 16.17 -2.85
N VAL A 45 2.62 14.84 -2.80
CA VAL A 45 1.39 14.07 -2.50
C VAL A 45 1.60 13.30 -1.19
N PRO A 46 1.04 13.79 -0.07
CA PRO A 46 1.09 13.10 1.21
C PRO A 46 0.39 11.74 1.14
N PHE A 47 0.95 10.73 1.83
CA PHE A 47 0.33 9.40 1.91
C PHE A 47 -1.06 9.47 2.56
N GLU A 48 -1.20 10.32 3.58
CA GLU A 48 -2.42 10.53 4.33
C GLU A 48 -3.57 11.01 3.43
N ASP A 49 -3.30 11.85 2.44
CA ASP A 49 -4.30 12.33 1.48
C ASP A 49 -4.78 11.20 0.56
N VAL A 50 -3.86 10.35 0.10
CA VAL A 50 -4.19 9.17 -0.70
C VAL A 50 -5.06 8.22 0.11
N LEU A 51 -4.67 7.94 1.35
CA LEU A 51 -5.42 7.06 2.25
C LEU A 51 -6.80 7.62 2.58
N ALA A 52 -6.91 8.92 2.87
CA ALA A 52 -8.18 9.58 3.17
C ALA A 52 -9.15 9.48 1.99
N ARG A 53 -8.68 9.76 0.76
CA ARG A 53 -9.49 9.63 -0.46
C ARG A 53 -9.99 8.20 -0.66
N LEU A 54 -9.14 7.20 -0.42
CA LEU A 54 -9.50 5.80 -0.60
C LEU A 54 -10.42 5.29 0.50
N ASN A 55 -10.26 5.73 1.75
CA ASN A 55 -11.20 5.46 2.82
C ASN A 55 -12.58 6.06 2.51
N ALA A 56 -12.63 7.29 2.00
CA ALA A 56 -13.88 7.93 1.59
C ALA A 56 -14.56 7.21 0.40
N HIS A 57 -13.77 6.73 -0.55
CA HIS A 57 -14.25 5.99 -1.72
C HIS A 57 -14.75 4.60 -1.36
N TYR A 58 -13.90 3.79 -0.72
CA TYR A 58 -14.22 2.39 -0.46
C TYR A 58 -15.15 2.22 0.74
N LYS A 59 -15.08 3.07 1.76
CA LYS A 59 -15.83 2.92 3.03
C LYS A 59 -15.68 1.50 3.60
N PRO A 60 -14.47 1.12 4.07
CA PRO A 60 -14.22 -0.22 4.53
C PRO A 60 -15.17 -0.60 5.67
N ARG A 61 -15.74 -1.81 5.60
CA ARG A 61 -16.79 -2.29 6.51
C ARG A 61 -16.27 -3.02 7.74
N ASP A 62 -15.05 -3.54 7.66
CA ASP A 62 -14.44 -4.33 8.71
C ASP A 62 -12.90 -4.19 8.69
N PRO A 63 -12.19 -4.67 9.72
CA PRO A 63 -10.74 -4.53 9.81
C PRO A 63 -9.96 -5.17 8.65
N VAL A 64 -10.54 -6.16 7.96
CA VAL A 64 -9.90 -6.78 6.79
C VAL A 64 -10.03 -5.87 5.57
N GLU A 65 -11.20 -5.26 5.35
CA GLU A 65 -11.36 -4.24 4.31
C GLU A 65 -10.47 -3.01 4.60
N GLU A 66 -10.35 -2.57 5.86
CA GLU A 66 -9.47 -1.46 6.25
C GLU A 66 -8.01 -1.72 5.84
N GLU A 67 -7.48 -2.91 6.16
CA GLU A 67 -6.11 -3.29 5.79
C GLU A 67 -5.94 -3.39 4.26
N LEU A 68 -6.95 -3.89 3.55
CA LEU A 68 -6.91 -3.94 2.08
C LEU A 68 -6.90 -2.53 1.47
N VAL A 69 -7.71 -1.60 1.99
CA VAL A 69 -7.71 -0.19 1.55
C VAL A 69 -6.36 0.47 1.83
N VAL A 70 -5.76 0.24 3.00
CA VAL A 70 -4.41 0.73 3.32
C VAL A 70 -3.36 0.17 2.35
N ARG A 71 -3.46 -1.10 1.95
CA ARG A 71 -2.56 -1.72 0.95
C ARG A 71 -2.72 -1.08 -0.42
N ILE A 72 -3.96 -0.84 -0.87
CA ILE A 72 -4.26 -0.14 -2.12
C ILE A 72 -3.64 1.27 -2.07
N ALA A 73 -3.83 2.00 -0.97
CA ALA A 73 -3.26 3.34 -0.77
C ALA A 73 -1.75 3.36 -0.89
N ARG A 74 -1.08 2.40 -0.26
CA ARG A 74 0.39 2.28 -0.32
C ARG A 74 0.86 2.00 -1.74
N CYS A 75 0.16 1.14 -2.49
CA CYS A 75 0.55 0.84 -3.86
C CYS A 75 0.37 2.07 -4.76
N LEU A 76 -0.76 2.76 -4.69
CA LEU A 76 -1.01 3.97 -5.47
C LEU A 76 -0.02 5.10 -5.14
N TRP A 77 0.25 5.32 -3.85
CA TRP A 77 1.25 6.31 -3.44
C TRP A 77 2.65 5.96 -3.96
N ARG A 78 3.05 4.68 -3.90
CA ARG A 78 4.32 4.20 -4.45
C ARG A 78 4.42 4.32 -5.97
N LEU A 79 3.33 4.08 -6.71
CA LEU A 79 3.28 4.29 -8.15
C LEU A 79 3.45 5.78 -8.48
N SER A 80 2.77 6.67 -7.74
CA SER A 80 2.96 8.12 -7.93
C SER A 80 4.40 8.55 -7.66
N LEU A 81 5.04 7.99 -6.62
CA LEU A 81 6.47 8.22 -6.33
C LEU A 81 7.37 7.73 -7.47
N SER A 82 7.08 6.54 -8.00
CA SER A 82 7.79 5.95 -9.14
C SER A 82 7.78 6.90 -10.34
N ALA A 83 6.60 7.40 -10.70
CA ALA A 83 6.40 8.35 -11.80
C ALA A 83 7.14 9.70 -11.56
N SER A 84 7.12 10.22 -10.34
CA SER A 84 7.89 11.42 -9.97
C SER A 84 9.41 11.22 -10.09
N MET A 85 9.90 10.03 -9.69
CA MET A 85 11.32 9.69 -9.81
C MET A 85 11.74 9.49 -11.26
N GLU A 86 10.90 8.80 -12.04
CA GLU A 86 11.09 8.60 -13.47
C GLU A 86 11.19 9.93 -14.20
N SER A 87 10.22 10.82 -13.99
CA SER A 87 10.20 12.17 -14.57
C SER A 87 11.47 12.95 -14.24
N ARG A 88 11.95 12.85 -12.99
CA ARG A 88 13.19 13.52 -12.55
C ARG A 88 14.44 12.94 -13.21
N LEU A 89 14.50 11.63 -13.41
CA LEU A 89 15.62 10.97 -14.10
C LEU A 89 15.64 11.32 -15.58
N LEU A 90 14.50 11.29 -16.25
CA LEU A 90 14.36 11.66 -17.66
C LEU A 90 14.69 13.14 -17.87
N TYR A 91 14.23 14.02 -16.99
CA TYR A 91 14.57 15.45 -17.04
C TYR A 91 16.07 15.72 -16.85
N LYS A 92 16.76 14.94 -16.01
CA LYS A 92 18.21 15.07 -15.80
C LYS A 92 19.04 14.46 -16.94
N ASN A 93 18.55 13.40 -17.57
CA ASN A 93 19.28 12.64 -18.60
C ASN A 93 18.91 13.04 -20.04
N ARG A 94 18.67 14.34 -20.31
CA ARG A 94 18.20 14.85 -21.63
C ARG A 94 19.00 14.41 -22.88
N VAL A 95 20.15 13.74 -22.72
CA VAL A 95 21.13 13.44 -23.77
C VAL A 95 21.29 11.93 -24.05
N THR A 96 20.79 11.03 -23.19
CA THR A 96 20.99 9.57 -23.38
C THR A 96 19.73 8.88 -23.89
N THR A 97 19.74 8.38 -25.13
CA THR A 97 18.67 7.60 -25.76
C THR A 97 18.48 6.19 -25.17
N ARG A 98 19.42 5.72 -24.34
CA ARG A 98 19.34 4.43 -23.64
C ARG A 98 18.99 4.64 -22.16
N PRO A 99 17.90 4.03 -21.66
CA PRO A 99 17.60 4.07 -20.24
C PRO A 99 18.71 3.38 -19.43
N GLY A 100 19.28 4.07 -18.44
CA GLY A 100 20.32 3.52 -17.57
C GLY A 100 19.76 2.52 -16.54
N THR A 101 20.66 1.81 -15.85
CA THR A 101 20.31 0.80 -14.82
C THR A 101 19.42 1.32 -13.69
N SER A 102 19.44 2.62 -13.39
CA SER A 102 18.51 3.25 -12.43
C SER A 102 17.07 3.32 -12.94
N TYR A 103 16.85 3.50 -14.24
CA TYR A 103 15.52 3.53 -14.85
C TYR A 103 14.90 2.12 -14.90
N GLU A 104 15.68 1.10 -15.26
CA GLU A 104 15.21 -0.29 -15.25
C GLU A 104 14.77 -0.76 -13.85
N LYS A 105 15.46 -0.30 -12.80
CA LYS A 105 15.07 -0.60 -11.41
C LYS A 105 13.71 0.01 -11.05
N ILE A 106 13.41 1.20 -11.57
CA ILE A 106 12.10 1.85 -11.39
C ILE A 106 11.01 1.06 -12.10
N LEU A 107 11.21 0.68 -13.37
CA LEU A 107 10.22 -0.11 -14.11
C LEU A 107 9.93 -1.47 -13.45
N ARG A 108 10.96 -2.16 -12.94
CA ARG A 108 10.77 -3.43 -12.22
C ARG A 108 9.99 -3.24 -10.92
N TYR A 109 10.27 -2.15 -10.21
CA TYR A 109 9.52 -1.79 -9.01
C TYR A 109 8.06 -1.52 -9.32
N GLU A 110 7.81 -0.67 -10.32
CA GLU A 110 6.48 -0.28 -10.76
C GLU A 110 5.64 -1.51 -11.08
N ARG A 111 6.19 -2.44 -11.89
CA ARG A 111 5.53 -3.71 -12.20
C ARG A 111 5.15 -4.50 -10.96
N LEU A 112 6.04 -4.60 -9.96
CA LEU A 112 5.74 -5.34 -8.73
C LEU A 112 4.67 -4.65 -7.89
N VAL A 113 4.69 -3.32 -7.81
CA VAL A 113 3.68 -2.54 -7.09
C VAL A 113 2.33 -2.64 -7.77
N ASP A 114 2.30 -2.61 -9.11
CA ASP A 114 1.09 -2.76 -9.92
C ASP A 114 0.43 -4.13 -9.73
N ILE A 115 1.22 -5.21 -9.75
CA ILE A 115 0.72 -6.56 -9.42
C ILE A 115 0.11 -6.60 -8.01
N HIS A 116 0.76 -5.96 -7.02
CA HIS A 116 0.22 -5.91 -5.67
C HIS A 116 -1.05 -5.05 -5.56
N LEU A 117 -1.14 -3.96 -6.32
CA LEU A 117 -2.33 -3.13 -6.40
C LEU A 117 -3.51 -3.94 -6.91
N HIS A 118 -3.36 -4.59 -8.07
CA HIS A 118 -4.40 -5.41 -8.66
C HIS A 118 -4.84 -6.53 -7.70
N ARG A 119 -3.90 -7.25 -7.09
CA ARG A 119 -4.22 -8.30 -6.11
C ARG A 119 -4.97 -7.78 -4.89
N ALA A 120 -4.66 -6.57 -4.42
CA ALA A 120 -5.33 -5.97 -3.28
C ALA A 120 -6.76 -5.53 -3.63
N ILE A 121 -6.96 -4.95 -4.81
CA ILE A 121 -8.29 -4.60 -5.35
C ILE A 121 -9.13 -5.86 -5.50
N ASP A 122 -8.61 -6.89 -6.18
CA ASP A 122 -9.29 -8.17 -6.37
C ASP A 122 -9.67 -8.82 -5.04
N SER A 123 -8.77 -8.79 -4.05
CA SER A 123 -9.04 -9.36 -2.73
C SER A 123 -10.17 -8.63 -2.01
N LEU A 124 -10.22 -7.31 -2.13
CA LEU A 124 -11.30 -6.49 -1.58
C LEU A 124 -12.62 -6.84 -2.26
N GLU A 125 -12.67 -6.78 -3.59
CA GLU A 125 -13.88 -7.07 -4.36
C GLU A 125 -14.41 -8.49 -4.10
N ARG A 126 -13.53 -9.51 -4.09
CA ARG A 126 -13.93 -10.89 -3.78
C ARG A 126 -14.54 -11.02 -2.39
N LYS A 127 -13.93 -10.39 -1.38
CA LYS A 127 -14.48 -10.40 -0.02
C LYS A 127 -15.87 -9.76 0.01
N ARG A 128 -16.05 -8.63 -0.68
CA ARG A 128 -17.35 -7.93 -0.76
C ARG A 128 -18.41 -8.81 -1.42
N SER A 129 -18.07 -9.45 -2.52
CA SER A 129 -18.96 -10.38 -3.23
C SER A 129 -19.37 -11.55 -2.33
N GLN A 130 -18.41 -12.16 -1.62
CA GLN A 130 -18.71 -13.25 -0.69
C GLN A 130 -19.63 -12.81 0.45
N THR A 131 -19.38 -11.65 1.05
CA THR A 131 -20.24 -11.11 2.12
C THR A 131 -21.66 -10.84 1.62
N ASN A 132 -21.81 -10.26 0.43
CA ASN A 132 -23.13 -9.98 -0.16
C ASN A 132 -23.89 -11.28 -0.52
N GLN A 133 -23.21 -12.29 -1.07
CA GLN A 133 -23.79 -13.61 -1.34
C GLN A 133 -24.24 -14.32 -0.06
N ASN A 134 -23.40 -14.29 0.98
CA ASN A 134 -23.74 -14.88 2.27
C ASN A 134 -24.97 -14.21 2.89
N ALA A 135 -25.10 -12.88 2.78
CA ALA A 135 -26.27 -12.15 3.24
C ALA A 135 -27.54 -12.55 2.47
N GLN A 136 -27.48 -12.68 1.15
CA GLN A 136 -28.60 -13.12 0.32
C GLN A 136 -29.05 -14.55 0.66
N ASN A 137 -28.11 -15.46 0.87
CA ASN A 137 -28.41 -16.85 1.22
C ASN A 137 -29.02 -16.99 2.63
N SER A 138 -28.74 -16.05 3.54
CA SER A 138 -29.34 -16.03 4.87
C SER A 138 -30.78 -15.49 4.93
N LEU A 139 -31.28 -14.95 3.81
CA LEU A 139 -32.56 -14.24 3.72
C LEU A 139 -33.68 -15.01 2.99
N GLY A 140 -33.57 -16.33 2.76
CA GLY A 140 -34.69 -17.07 2.15
C GLY A 140 -34.79 -18.57 2.47
N PRO A 141 -35.97 -19.19 2.26
CA PRO A 141 -37.32 -18.66 2.47
C PRO A 141 -37.81 -19.01 3.90
N SER A 142 -38.56 -18.11 4.53
CA SER A 142 -39.45 -18.51 5.63
C SER A 142 -40.40 -19.57 5.10
N SER A 143 -40.37 -20.75 5.69
CA SER A 143 -41.31 -21.83 5.42
C SER A 143 -42.72 -21.35 5.77
N ASP A 144 -43.55 -21.15 4.75
CA ASP A 144 -45.02 -21.23 4.85
C ASP A 144 -45.45 -22.67 4.54
#